data_AF-A0A1G2SG98-F1
#
_entry.id   AF-A0A1G2SG98-F1
#
_cell.length_a   1.000
_cell.length_b   1.000
_cell.length_c   1.000
_cell.angle_alpha   90.00
_cell.angle_beta   90.00
_cell.angle_gamma   90.00
#
_symmetry.space_group_name_H-M   'P 1'
#
loop_
_entity.id
_entity.type
_entity.pdbx_description
1 polymer ?
#
loop_
_entity_poly.entity_id
_entity_poly.type
_entity_poly.pdbx_seq_one_letter_code
_entity_poly.pdbx_strand_id
1 'polypeptide(L)'
;MKQKKMVLLAGLPAADQGRCQGMIDGVIIHTADDQRATLSFLRRNPEIAVIHVDQFDKDILQKIAGSGYTGKVIPVTNSCKLMRSSSTYIAPRDVPDAVDRELTM
;
A
#
# COMPACT_ATOMS: atom_id res chain seq x y z
N MET A 1 -16.93 2.33 20.08
CA MET A 1 -16.02 2.95 19.08
C MET A 1 -15.39 1.83 18.28
N LYS A 2 -15.54 1.79 16.95
CA LYS A 2 -14.85 0.78 16.12
C LYS A 2 -13.34 1.10 16.16
N GLN A 3 -12.52 0.08 16.39
CA GLN A 3 -11.06 0.23 16.35
C GLN A 3 -10.65 0.56 14.91
N LYS A 4 -9.92 1.66 14.71
CA LYS A 4 -9.42 2.03 13.38
C LYS A 4 -8.29 1.07 12.98
N LYS A 5 -8.44 0.40 11.85
CA LYS A 5 -7.41 -0.45 11.23
C LYS A 5 -6.24 0.42 10.74
N MET A 6 -5.02 -0.13 10.73
CA MET A 6 -3.79 0.54 10.34
C MET A 6 -3.46 0.28 8.87
N VAL A 7 -3.12 1.33 8.14
CA VAL A 7 -2.82 1.29 6.70
C VAL A 7 -1.45 1.87 6.45
N LEU A 8 -0.55 1.10 5.84
CA LEU A 8 0.75 1.57 5.38
C LEU A 8 0.64 2.09 3.95
N LEU A 9 1.07 3.32 3.70
CA LEU A 9 1.20 3.91 2.36
C LEU A 9 2.68 4.13 2.04
N ALA A 10 3.23 3.37 1.10
CA ALA A 10 4.64 3.40 0.73
C ALA A 10 4.86 3.76 -0.75
N GLY A 11 5.73 4.75 -1.01
CA GLY A 11 6.12 5.17 -2.36
C GLY A 11 5.02 5.88 -3.15
N LEU A 12 3.92 6.29 -2.52
CA LEU A 12 2.91 7.09 -3.21
C LEU A 12 3.41 8.54 -3.34
N PRO A 13 3.12 9.25 -4.44
CA PRO A 13 3.33 10.69 -4.53
C PRO A 13 2.53 11.47 -3.47
N ALA A 14 3.04 12.62 -3.02
CA ALA A 14 2.40 13.45 -1.97
C ALA A 14 0.93 13.80 -2.27
N ALA A 15 0.58 14.02 -3.55
CA ALA A 15 -0.80 14.28 -3.95
C ALA A 15 -1.73 13.09 -3.70
N ASP A 16 -1.27 11.87 -4.01
CA ASP A 16 -2.03 10.65 -3.79
C ASP A 16 -2.12 10.31 -2.29
N GLN A 17 -1.04 10.58 -1.53
CA GLN A 17 -1.04 10.42 -0.07
C GLN A 17 -2.07 11.32 0.60
N GLY A 18 -2.10 12.62 0.25
CA GLY A 18 -3.05 13.57 0.83
C GLY A 18 -4.50 13.18 0.53
N ARG A 19 -4.75 12.67 -0.68
CA ARG A 19 -6.06 12.11 -1.04
C ARG A 19 -6.41 10.87 -0.23
N CYS A 20 -5.48 9.93 -0.07
CA CYS A 20 -5.67 8.74 0.77
C CYS A 20 -5.96 9.14 2.23
N GLN A 21 -5.28 10.16 2.76
CA GLN A 21 -5.49 10.65 4.12
C GLN A 21 -6.84 11.31 4.35
N GLY A 22 -7.42 11.93 3.33
CA GLY A 22 -8.77 12.49 3.41
C GLY A 22 -9.89 11.47 3.25
N MET A 23 -9.63 10.32 2.62
CA MET A 23 -10.68 9.38 2.18
C MET A 23 -10.69 8.05 2.93
N ILE A 24 -9.56 7.58 3.46
CA ILE A 24 -9.46 6.29 4.14
C ILE A 24 -9.79 6.46 5.62
N ASP A 25 -10.83 5.80 6.13
CA ASP A 25 -11.14 5.79 7.56
C ASP A 25 -10.26 4.79 8.35
N GLY A 26 -8.96 5.08 8.40
CA GLY A 26 -7.94 4.24 9.04
C GLY A 26 -6.81 5.04 9.68
N VAL A 27 -5.95 4.37 10.45
CA VAL A 27 -4.71 4.94 10.96
C VAL A 27 -3.66 4.81 9.87
N ILE A 28 -3.39 5.90 9.16
CA ILE A 28 -2.42 5.90 8.08
C ILE A 28 -1.00 6.03 8.63
N ILE A 29 -0.18 5.03 8.37
CA ILE A 29 1.27 5.07 8.48
C ILE A 29 1.81 5.41 7.11
N HIS A 30 2.42 6.57 6.98
CA HIS A 30 2.98 7.01 5.72
C HIS A 30 4.51 6.88 5.69
N THR A 31 5.07 6.33 4.60
CA THR A 31 6.51 6.34 4.31
C THR A 31 6.78 7.04 2.99
N ALA A 32 7.71 8.00 3.01
CA ALA A 32 8.04 8.74 1.81
C ALA A 32 8.89 7.89 0.86
N ASP A 33 10.11 7.42 1.21
CA ASP A 33 11.04 7.06 0.12
C ASP A 33 12.10 5.98 0.42
N ASP A 34 11.81 4.87 1.12
CA ASP A 34 12.82 3.80 1.23
C ASP A 34 12.27 2.38 1.46
N GLN A 35 12.88 1.41 0.78
CA GLN A 35 12.54 -0.03 0.86
C GLN A 35 12.80 -0.60 2.26
N ARG A 36 13.94 -0.28 2.89
CA ARG A 36 14.30 -0.77 4.22
C ARG A 36 13.35 -0.22 5.28
N ALA A 37 12.98 1.06 5.17
CA ALA A 37 11.96 1.66 6.03
C ALA A 37 10.62 0.93 5.88
N THR A 38 10.15 0.74 4.65
CA THR A 38 8.90 0.03 4.34
C THR A 38 8.87 -1.36 4.98
N LEU A 39 9.91 -2.17 4.80
CA LEU A 39 10.00 -3.51 5.41
C LEU A 39 10.02 -3.46 6.95
N SER A 40 10.65 -2.44 7.54
CA SER A 40 10.62 -2.24 9.00
C SER A 40 9.23 -1.87 9.51
N PHE A 41 8.47 -1.06 8.77
CA PHE A 41 7.11 -0.66 9.15
C PHE A 41 6.12 -1.81 9.03
N LEU A 42 6.31 -2.74 8.10
CA LEU A 42 5.50 -3.96 8.01
C LEU A 42 5.57 -4.81 9.28
N ARG A 43 6.68 -4.75 10.04
CA ARG A 43 6.79 -5.41 11.35
C ARG A 43 5.85 -4.85 12.41
N ARG A 44 5.30 -3.65 12.20
CA ARG A 44 4.23 -3.09 13.05
C ARG A 44 2.87 -3.73 12.76
N ASN A 45 2.81 -4.68 11.82
CA ASN A 45 1.62 -5.41 11.39
C ASN A 45 0.46 -4.48 11.00
N PRO A 46 0.64 -3.57 10.02
CA PRO A 46 -0.51 -2.92 9.43
C PRO A 46 -1.45 -3.97 8.81
N GLU A 47 -2.75 -3.71 8.84
CA GLU A 47 -3.74 -4.60 8.24
C GLU A 47 -3.67 -4.54 6.72
N ILE A 48 -3.33 -3.37 6.17
CA ILE A 48 -3.19 -3.13 4.73
C ILE A 48 -1.89 -2.39 4.45
N ALA A 49 -1.15 -2.86 3.45
CA ALA A 49 0.05 -2.22 2.94
C ALA A 49 -0.13 -1.88 1.46
N VAL A 50 -0.18 -0.60 1.15
CA VAL A 50 -0.20 -0.06 -0.21
C VAL A 50 1.23 0.21 -0.64
N ILE A 51 1.67 -0.46 -1.71
CA ILE A 51 3.06 -0.44 -2.17
C ILE A 51 3.09 0.07 -3.61
N HIS A 52 3.59 1.29 -3.84
CA HIS A 52 3.84 1.78 -5.19
C HIS A 52 5.10 1.13 -5.77
N VAL A 53 4.92 0.07 -6.54
CA VAL A 53 6.04 -0.80 -6.97
C VAL A 53 7.01 -0.10 -7.91
N ASP A 54 6.61 0.99 -8.56
CA ASP A 54 7.51 1.72 -9.46
C ASP A 54 8.54 2.58 -8.70
N GLN A 55 8.30 2.86 -7.40
CA GLN A 55 9.26 3.57 -6.55
C GLN A 55 10.28 2.64 -5.86
N PHE A 56 10.12 1.33 -5.99
CA PHE A 56 10.96 0.36 -5.32
C PHE A 56 11.64 -0.58 -6.32
N ASP A 57 12.59 -1.37 -5.81
CA ASP A 57 13.19 -2.44 -6.60
C ASP A 57 12.10 -3.43 -7.08
N LYS A 58 12.35 -4.06 -8.23
CA LYS A 58 11.41 -4.99 -8.88
C LYS A 58 11.02 -6.19 -8.00
N ASP A 59 11.79 -6.47 -6.96
CA ASP A 59 11.60 -7.58 -6.04
C ASP A 59 10.94 -7.18 -4.69
N ILE A 60 10.50 -5.92 -4.53
CA ILE A 60 9.86 -5.45 -3.30
C ILE A 60 8.72 -6.36 -2.83
N LEU A 61 7.86 -6.83 -3.74
CA LEU A 61 6.73 -7.70 -3.40
C LEU A 61 7.20 -9.08 -2.92
N GLN A 62 8.28 -9.61 -3.49
CA GLN A 62 8.87 -10.87 -3.05
C GLN A 62 9.51 -10.73 -1.66
N LYS A 63 10.19 -9.61 -1.41
CA LYS A 63 10.74 -9.29 -0.08
C LYS A 63 9.65 -9.15 0.98
N ILE A 64 8.52 -8.53 0.64
CA ILE A 64 7.35 -8.43 1.53
C ILE A 64 6.79 -9.82 1.82
N ALA A 65 6.56 -10.65 0.80
CA ALA A 65 6.10 -12.02 0.99
C ALA A 65 7.06 -12.86 1.85
N GLY A 66 8.37 -12.70 1.66
CA GLY A 66 9.41 -13.35 2.45
C GLY A 66 9.59 -12.79 3.87
N SER A 67 9.00 -11.63 4.19
CA SER A 67 9.12 -11.01 5.52
C SER A 67 8.20 -11.62 6.58
N GLY A 68 7.28 -12.51 6.17
CA GLY A 68 6.25 -13.06 7.06
C GLY A 68 5.08 -12.12 7.32
N TYR A 69 4.96 -11.02 6.57
CA TYR A 69 3.82 -10.11 6.64
C TYR A 69 2.53 -10.82 6.21
N THR A 70 1.52 -10.82 7.10
CA THR A 70 0.24 -11.50 6.90
C THR A 70 -0.91 -10.57 6.54
N GLY A 71 -0.70 -9.25 6.61
CA GLY A 71 -1.69 -8.27 6.21
C GLY A 71 -1.90 -8.23 4.70
N LYS A 72 -2.91 -7.48 4.26
CA LYS A 72 -3.21 -7.34 2.83
C LYS A 72 -2.13 -6.48 2.17
N VAL A 73 -1.69 -6.87 0.97
CA VAL A 73 -0.81 -6.05 0.12
C VAL A 73 -1.61 -5.58 -1.08
N ILE A 74 -1.61 -4.27 -1.33
CA ILE A 74 -2.20 -3.63 -2.50
C ILE A 74 -1.05 -3.03 -3.33
N PRO A 75 -0.61 -3.72 -4.40
CA PRO A 75 0.43 -3.20 -5.25
C PRO A 75 -0.13 -2.14 -6.21
N VAL A 76 0.55 -1.00 -6.29
CA VAL A 76 0.17 0.16 -7.08
C VAL A 76 1.22 0.42 -8.14
N THR A 77 0.81 0.71 -9.37
CA THR A 77 1.73 1.03 -10.47
C THR A 77 1.10 2.06 -11.41
N ASN A 78 1.95 2.88 -12.03
CA ASN A 78 1.63 3.72 -13.18
C ASN A 78 1.81 2.97 -14.50
N SER A 79 2.37 1.76 -14.48
CA SER A 79 2.62 0.96 -15.68
C SER A 79 1.33 0.30 -16.19
N CYS A 80 0.81 0.85 -17.29
CA CYS A 80 -0.30 0.25 -18.05
C CYS A 80 0.00 -1.20 -18.49
N LYS A 81 1.28 -1.55 -18.70
CA LYS A 81 1.67 -2.91 -19.06
C LYS A 81 1.43 -3.87 -17.90
N LEU A 82 1.86 -3.51 -16.68
CA LEU A 82 1.67 -4.35 -15.50
C LEU A 82 0.19 -4.53 -15.16
N MET A 83 -0.61 -3.46 -15.23
CA MET A 83 -2.07 -3.52 -15.00
C MET A 83 -2.79 -4.42 -16.01
N ARG A 84 -2.33 -4.50 -17.26
CA ARG A 84 -2.90 -5.41 -18.27
C ARG A 84 -2.46 -6.85 -18.09
N SER A 85 -1.25 -7.07 -17.56
CA SER A 85 -0.69 -8.41 -17.37
C SER A 85 -1.15 -9.08 -16.08
N SER A 86 -1.67 -8.33 -15.10
CA SER A 86 -2.15 -8.86 -13.83
C SER A 86 -3.20 -7.94 -13.21
N SER A 87 -4.32 -8.54 -12.77
CA SER A 87 -5.40 -7.84 -12.06
C SER A 87 -5.05 -7.46 -10.62
N THR A 88 -3.86 -7.83 -10.14
CA THR A 88 -3.42 -7.54 -8.78
C THR A 88 -3.01 -6.07 -8.62
N TYR A 89 -2.54 -5.44 -9.70
CA TYR A 89 -2.06 -4.05 -9.68
C TYR A 89 -3.20 -3.06 -9.91
N ILE A 90 -3.18 -1.95 -9.17
CA ILE A 90 -4.11 -0.83 -9.36
C ILE A 90 -3.35 0.47 -9.66
N ALA A 91 -4.06 1.47 -10.20
CA ALA A 91 -3.50 2.80 -10.36
C ALA A 91 -3.52 3.58 -9.03
N PRO A 92 -2.64 4.57 -8.80
CA PRO A 92 -2.65 5.40 -7.59
C PRO A 92 -4.01 6.05 -7.31
N ARG A 93 -4.71 6.43 -8.39
CA ARG A 93 -6.03 7.03 -8.31
C ARG A 93 -7.12 6.10 -7.76
N ASP A 94 -6.91 4.78 -7.74
CA ASP A 94 -7.90 3.80 -7.28
C ASP A 94 -7.58 3.28 -5.87
N VAL A 95 -6.48 3.76 -5.26
CA VAL A 95 -6.02 3.33 -3.92
C VAL A 95 -7.05 3.55 -2.81
N PRO A 96 -7.67 4.73 -2.65
CA PRO A 96 -8.62 4.97 -1.56
C PRO A 96 -9.78 3.98 -1.59
N ASP A 97 -10.35 3.73 -2.76
CA ASP A 97 -11.48 2.81 -2.94
C ASP A 97 -11.06 1.36 -2.65
N ALA A 98 -9.87 0.96 -3.12
CA ALA A 98 -9.33 -0.36 -2.85
C ALA A 98 -9.06 -0.59 -1.37
N VAL A 99 -8.48 0.40 -0.67
CA VAL A 99 -8.24 0.31 0.77
C VAL A 99 -9.56 0.28 1.54
N ASP A 100 -10.50 1.20 1.26
CA ASP A 100 -11.79 1.27 1.96
C ASP A 100 -12.58 -0.03 1.86
N ARG A 101 -12.58 -0.65 0.66
CA ARG A 101 -13.17 -1.97 0.44
C ARG A 101 -12.56 -3.04 1.34
N GLU A 102 -11.23 -3.08 1.47
CA GLU A 102 -10.52 -4.05 2.30
C GLU A 102 -10.62 -3.73 3.80
N LEU A 103 -10.84 -2.47 4.16
CA LEU A 103 -11.11 -2.06 5.53
C LEU A 103 -12.53 -2.44 6.00
N THR A 104 -13.49 -2.48 5.08
CA THR A 104 -14.89 -2.79 5.38
C THR A 104 -15.19 -4.29 5.43
N MET A 105 -14.39 -5.11 4.74
CA MET A 105 -14.42 -6.58 4.83
C MET A 105 -13.82 -7.09 6.16
#